data_AF-A0A0L0ENG4-F1
#
_entry.id   AF-A0A0L0ENG4-F1
#
_cell.length_a   1.000
_cell.length_b   1.000
_cell.length_c   1.000
_cell.angle_alpha   90.00
_cell.angle_beta   90.00
_cell.angle_gamma   90.00
#
_symmetry.space_group_name_H-M   'P 1'
#
loop_
_entity.id
_entity.type
_entity.pdbx_description
1 polymer ?
#
loop_
_entity_poly.entity_id
_entity_poly.type
_entity_poly.pdbx_seq_one_letter_code
_entity_poly.pdbx_strand_id
1 'polypeptide(L)'
;MQIKPDDLILAQTMTIDAITLAEGAHYQITGTTLTPATHFHGELSVPVTVTSGTLTSAPYTLTVTVKSVNDAPEANKDTYSVDFASKTMRSL
;
A
#
# COMPACT_ATOMS: atom_id res chain seq x y z
N MET A 1 -27.63 50.72 -17.49
CA MET A 1 -28.00 49.29 -17.52
C MET A 1 -27.36 48.67 -16.29
N GLN A 2 -28.15 48.33 -15.28
CA GLN A 2 -27.68 47.76 -14.02
C GLN A 2 -27.98 46.26 -14.06
N ILE A 3 -26.96 45.43 -13.87
CA ILE A 3 -27.11 43.97 -13.80
C ILE A 3 -28.00 43.65 -12.60
N LYS A 4 -29.01 42.78 -12.78
CA LYS A 4 -29.90 42.37 -11.69
C LYS A 4 -29.24 41.24 -10.89
N PRO A 5 -29.47 41.16 -9.57
CA PRO A 5 -28.93 40.06 -8.75
C PRO A 5 -29.32 38.66 -9.24
N ASP A 6 -30.46 38.52 -9.92
CA ASP A 6 -30.92 37.24 -10.49
C ASP A 6 -30.12 36.80 -11.74
N ASP A 7 -29.30 37.70 -12.32
CA ASP A 7 -28.35 37.38 -13.39
C ASP A 7 -27.01 36.82 -12.83
N LEU A 8 -26.85 36.74 -11.50
CA LEU A 8 -25.63 36.26 -10.84
C LEU A 8 -25.70 34.74 -10.60
N ILE A 9 -25.06 33.96 -11.46
CA ILE A 9 -24.84 32.52 -11.24
C ILE A 9 -23.50 32.32 -10.52
N LEU A 10 -23.51 32.03 -9.21
CA LEU A 10 -22.32 31.53 -8.51
C LEU A 10 -22.23 30.01 -8.70
N ALA A 11 -21.74 29.58 -9.86
CA ALA A 11 -21.31 28.20 -10.07
C ALA A 11 -19.91 28.03 -9.47
N GLN A 12 -19.79 27.99 -8.14
CA GLN A 12 -18.52 27.66 -7.51
C GLN A 12 -18.31 26.15 -7.66
N THR A 13 -17.54 25.75 -8.67
CA THR A 13 -17.01 24.39 -8.77
C THR A 13 -15.98 24.22 -7.66
N MET A 14 -16.33 23.45 -6.64
CA MET A 14 -15.38 23.09 -5.58
C MET A 14 -14.42 22.01 -6.12
N THR A 15 -13.19 22.40 -6.40
CA THR A 15 -12.11 21.46 -6.74
C THR A 15 -11.48 20.92 -5.46
N ILE A 16 -11.11 19.64 -5.44
CA ILE A 16 -10.27 19.13 -4.36
C ILE A 16 -8.85 19.62 -4.64
N ASP A 17 -8.29 20.37 -3.70
CA ASP A 17 -6.93 20.90 -3.81
C ASP A 17 -5.92 19.94 -3.20
N ALA A 18 -6.27 19.32 -2.06
CA ALA A 18 -5.40 18.38 -1.38
C ALA A 18 -6.16 17.27 -0.66
N ILE A 19 -5.59 16.07 -0.72
CA ILE A 19 -5.91 14.95 0.18
C ILE A 19 -4.71 14.79 1.10
N THR A 20 -4.98 14.71 2.39
CA THR A 20 -3.97 14.58 3.43
C THR A 20 -4.28 13.34 4.25
N LEU A 21 -3.28 12.46 4.39
CA LEU A 21 -3.35 11.30 5.26
C LEU A 21 -2.51 11.58 6.50
N ALA A 22 -3.03 11.26 7.67
CA ALA A 22 -2.29 11.39 8.92
C ALA A 22 -1.43 10.15 9.19
N GLU A 23 -0.25 10.36 9.76
CA GLU A 23 0.64 9.29 10.21
C GLU A 23 -0.02 8.42 11.30
N GLY A 24 0.39 7.15 11.36
CA GLY A 24 -0.13 6.19 12.32
C GLY A 24 0.76 4.96 12.50
N ALA A 25 0.21 3.93 13.13
CA ALA A 25 0.94 2.71 13.43
C ALA A 25 0.91 1.73 12.26
N HIS A 26 2.01 1.01 12.04
CA HIS A 26 2.14 -0.09 11.06
C HIS A 26 2.00 0.31 9.59
N TYR A 27 2.13 1.59 9.26
CA TYR A 27 2.30 2.07 7.90
C TYR A 27 3.19 3.31 7.86
N GLN A 28 3.59 3.68 6.65
CA GLN A 28 4.28 4.92 6.32
C GLN A 28 3.51 5.63 5.20
N ILE A 29 3.49 6.96 5.22
CA ILE A 29 2.87 7.77 4.18
C ILE A 29 3.94 8.47 3.35
N THR A 30 3.76 8.48 2.03
CA THR A 30 4.56 9.29 1.11
C THR A 30 3.62 9.96 0.10
N GLY A 31 3.36 11.25 0.30
CA GLY A 31 2.32 11.98 -0.44
C GLY A 31 0.93 11.40 -0.14
N THR A 32 0.31 10.77 -1.15
CA THR A 32 -0.98 10.07 -1.01
C THR A 32 -0.84 8.55 -1.00
N THR A 33 0.39 8.03 -1.02
CA THR A 33 0.68 6.60 -0.98
C THR A 33 0.85 6.13 0.45
N LEU A 34 0.08 5.10 0.83
CA LEU A 34 0.21 4.40 2.10
C LEU A 34 0.91 3.07 1.88
N THR A 35 1.98 2.82 2.65
CA THR A 35 2.75 1.57 2.59
C THR A 35 2.70 0.88 3.96
N PRO A 36 2.07 -0.29 4.09
CA PRO A 36 2.08 -1.06 5.32
C PRO A 36 3.51 -1.49 5.71
N ALA A 37 3.76 -1.67 7.00
CA ALA A 37 5.01 -2.21 7.50
C ALA A 37 5.23 -3.64 6.96
N THR A 38 6.50 -4.01 6.74
CA THR A 38 6.85 -5.35 6.26
C THR A 38 6.28 -6.43 7.19
N HIS A 39 5.67 -7.46 6.60
CA HIS A 39 4.99 -8.56 7.31
C HIS A 39 3.80 -8.16 8.21
N PHE A 40 3.32 -6.92 8.15
CA PHE A 40 2.09 -6.54 8.83
C PHE A 40 0.87 -7.12 8.11
N HIS A 41 -0.04 -7.70 8.89
CA HIS A 41 -1.34 -8.19 8.43
C HIS A 41 -2.40 -7.76 9.43
N GLY A 42 -3.56 -7.33 8.95
CA GLY A 42 -4.63 -6.82 9.80
C GLY A 42 -5.19 -5.49 9.31
N GLU A 43 -5.91 -4.80 10.18
CA GLU A 43 -6.56 -3.53 9.87
C GLU A 43 -5.67 -2.33 10.22
N LEU A 44 -5.61 -1.38 9.31
CA LEU A 44 -5.00 -0.06 9.51
C LEU A 44 -6.11 0.98 9.64
N SER A 45 -5.94 1.87 10.62
CA SER A 45 -6.81 3.04 10.83
C SER A 45 -6.05 4.28 10.36
N VAL A 46 -6.57 4.93 9.32
CA VAL A 46 -5.89 6.01 8.61
C VAL A 46 -6.79 7.24 8.60
N PRO A 47 -6.52 8.26 9.44
CA PRO A 47 -7.28 9.50 9.38
C PRO A 47 -6.97 10.26 8.08
N VAL A 48 -8.02 10.68 7.37
CA VAL A 48 -7.95 11.41 6.10
C VAL A 48 -8.68 12.72 6.21
N THR A 49 -8.07 13.78 5.71
CA THR A 49 -8.68 15.11 5.56
C THR A 49 -8.59 15.59 4.11
N VAL A 50 -9.66 16.22 3.63
CA VAL A 50 -9.76 16.77 2.28
C VAL A 50 -9.83 18.28 2.38
N THR A 51 -9.05 18.98 1.57
CA THR A 51 -9.05 20.44 1.47
C THR A 51 -9.55 20.87 0.09
N SER A 52 -10.48 21.82 0.05
CA SER A 52 -11.05 22.43 -1.15
C SER A 52 -11.17 23.94 -0.94
N GLY A 53 -10.32 24.70 -1.63
CA GLY A 53 -10.12 26.13 -1.40
C GLY A 53 -9.70 26.39 0.04
N THR A 54 -10.50 27.17 0.76
CA THR A 54 -10.28 27.52 2.17
C THR A 54 -11.00 26.59 3.15
N LEU A 55 -11.68 25.55 2.65
CA LEU A 55 -12.45 24.62 3.47
C LEU A 55 -11.68 23.30 3.63
N THR A 56 -11.50 22.88 4.88
CA THR A 56 -10.93 21.56 5.23
C THR A 56 -12.00 20.73 5.93
N SER A 57 -12.13 19.46 5.52
CA SER A 57 -13.08 18.54 6.14
C SER A 57 -12.68 18.17 7.56
N ALA A 58 -13.65 17.68 8.35
CA ALA A 58 -13.32 16.93 9.55
C ALA A 58 -12.52 15.65 9.18
N PRO A 59 -11.68 15.14 10.10
CA PRO A 59 -10.98 13.88 9.88
C PRO A 59 -11.97 12.72 9.70
N TYR A 60 -11.78 11.95 8.63
CA TYR A 60 -12.49 10.70 8.38
C TYR A 60 -11.55 9.51 8.55
N THR A 61 -11.96 8.51 9.32
CA THR A 61 -11.14 7.31 9.52
C THR A 61 -11.34 6.33 8.37
N LEU A 62 -10.33 6.20 7.51
CA LEU A 62 -10.25 5.18 6.47
C LEU A 62 -9.70 3.88 7.07
N THR A 63 -10.49 2.81 7.01
CA THR A 63 -10.07 1.47 7.41
C THR A 63 -9.51 0.72 6.21
N VAL A 64 -8.26 0.26 6.31
CA VAL A 64 -7.58 -0.50 5.24
C VAL A 64 -7.21 -1.90 5.77
N THR A 65 -7.69 -2.96 5.11
CA THR A 65 -7.34 -4.34 5.48
C THR A 65 -6.15 -4.83 4.68
N VAL A 66 -5.03 -5.12 5.36
CA VAL A 66 -3.83 -5.73 4.79
C VAL A 66 -3.94 -7.24 4.90
N LYS A 67 -4.12 -7.91 3.75
CA LYS A 67 -4.21 -9.38 3.69
C LYS A 67 -2.83 -10.01 3.81
N SER A 68 -2.74 -11.11 4.54
CA SER A 68 -1.56 -11.98 4.52
C SER A 68 -1.42 -12.63 3.16
N VAL A 69 -0.21 -12.60 2.61
CA VAL A 69 0.16 -13.38 1.44
C VAL A 69 0.93 -14.60 1.93
N ASN A 70 0.56 -15.78 1.43
CA ASN A 70 1.29 -17.02 1.70
C ASN A 70 2.34 -17.20 0.60
N ASP A 71 3.62 -17.17 0.94
CA ASP A 71 4.70 -17.37 -0.02
C ASP A 71 4.87 -18.87 -0.37
N ALA A 72 5.32 -19.17 -1.59
CA ALA A 72 5.58 -20.53 -2.00
C ALA A 72 6.85 -21.09 -1.32
N PRO A 73 6.91 -22.39 -0.97
CA PRO A 73 8.10 -22.99 -0.41
C PRO A 73 9.25 -22.99 -1.44
N GLU A 74 10.43 -22.54 -1.02
CA GLU A 74 11.65 -22.59 -1.84
C GLU A 74 12.46 -23.85 -1.50
N ALA A 75 12.76 -24.67 -2.51
CA ALA A 75 13.54 -25.90 -2.35
C ALA A 75 15.02 -25.65 -2.65
N ASN A 76 15.89 -26.03 -1.71
CA ASN A 76 17.34 -26.05 -1.94
C ASN A 76 17.75 -27.32 -2.71
N LYS A 77 18.73 -27.19 -3.60
CA LYS A 77 19.24 -28.32 -4.38
C LYS A 77 20.19 -29.16 -3.52
N ASP A 78 19.80 -30.39 -3.23
CA ASP A 78 20.71 -31.35 -2.62
C ASP A 78 21.79 -31.79 -3.61
N THR A 79 23.03 -31.95 -3.12
CA THR A 79 24.10 -32.59 -3.88
C THR A 79 24.57 -33.82 -3.14
N TYR A 80 24.55 -34.95 -3.83
CA TYR A 80 25.11 -36.20 -3.35
C TYR A 80 26.17 -36.66 -4.34
N SER A 81 27.35 -37.01 -3.86
CA SER A 81 28.41 -37.64 -4.66
C SER A 81 28.51 -39.11 -4.23
N VAL A 82 28.45 -40.02 -5.20
CA VAL A 82 28.69 -41.44 -4.98
C VAL A 82 30.06 -41.79 -5.57
N ASP A 83 30.95 -42.34 -4.73
CA ASP A 83 32.23 -42.86 -5.18
C ASP A 83 32.06 -44.31 -5.64
N PHE A 84 32.27 -44.57 -6.92
CA PHE A 84 32.33 -45.93 -7.45
C PHE A 84 33.80 -46.37 -7.47
N ALA A 85 34.29 -46.92 -6.37
CA ALA A 85 35.57 -47.62 -6.38
C ALA A 85 35.48 -48.84 -7.32
N SER A 86 36.15 -48.78 -8.48
CA SER A 86 36.20 -49.90 -9.41
C SER A 86 36.99 -51.04 -8.76
N LYS A 87 36.30 -52.13 -8.41
CA LYS A 87 36.95 -53.36 -7.99
C LYS A 87 37.60 -53.97 -9.24
N THR A 88 38.90 -53.80 -9.43
CA THR A 88 39.62 -54.54 -10.48
C THR A 88 39.49 -56.04 -10.17
N MET A 89 38.66 -56.75 -10.94
CA MET A 89 38.61 -58.21 -10.86
C MET A 89 39.95 -58.74 -11.37
N ARG A 90 40.73 -59.39 -10.49
CA ARG A 90 41.90 -60.16 -10.91
C ARG A 90 41.41 -61.37 -11.70
N SER A 91 41.76 -61.46 -12.98
CA SER A 91 41.58 -62.68 -13.77
C SER A 91 42.44 -63.79 -13.17
N LEU A 92 41.83 -64.95 -12.90
CA LEU A 92 42.54 -66.23 -12.81
C LEU A 92 42.87 -66.73 -14.23
#